data_AF-A0A1Q7BY98-F1
#
_entry.id   AF-A0A1Q7BY98-F1
#
_cell.length_a   1.000
_cell.length_b   1.000
_cell.length_c   1.000
_cell.angle_alpha   90.00
_cell.angle_beta   90.00
_cell.angle_gamma   90.00
#
_symmetry.space_group_name_H-M   'P 1'
#
loop_
_entity.id
_entity.type
_entity.pdbx_description
1 polymer ?
#
loop_
_entity_poly.entity_id
_entity_poly.type
_entity_poly.pdbx_seq_one_letter_code
_entity_poly.pdbx_strand_id
1 'polypeptide(L)'
;MPSLLPRIPLEPPPGYVAFVATHLEPLRRQAAGVVDDEDDADQIYPEVLTDVASRWYWLQLCDSWLGRLSRLGRLSRLSRLNVPGRQGGIGATDSYLDRAFHRRSKRWREEQAAAEEAAFVDVEVWRPNRRPRPAWSSAGARLARYLRPTATDASVIAEASVAWWHAYEAHRRRRLIALLVSLLVFAVLLWRITEAVNP
;
A
#
# COMPACT_ATOMS: atom_id res chain seq x y z
N MET A 1 -6.41 18.42 29.76
CA MET A 1 -7.15 18.31 28.49
C MET A 1 -6.72 17.02 27.78
N PRO A 2 -7.41 15.89 27.97
CA PRO A 2 -7.05 14.65 27.31
C PRO A 2 -7.36 14.76 25.81
N SER A 3 -6.32 14.72 24.99
CA SER A 3 -6.40 14.75 23.53
C SER A 3 -7.08 13.46 23.02
N LEU A 4 -8.34 13.58 22.60
CA LEU A 4 -9.20 12.53 22.07
C LEU A 4 -8.86 12.11 20.62
N LEU A 5 -7.62 12.31 20.17
CA LEU A 5 -7.19 11.82 18.87
C LEU A 5 -6.53 10.45 19.04
N PRO A 6 -7.03 9.40 18.35
CA PRO A 6 -6.36 8.12 18.33
C PRO A 6 -4.94 8.31 17.79
N ARG A 7 -3.96 8.14 18.67
CA ARG A 7 -2.52 8.21 18.39
C ARG A 7 -2.12 7.03 17.51
N ILE A 8 -2.39 7.12 16.22
CA ILE A 8 -1.51 6.43 15.28
C ILE A 8 -0.20 7.21 15.34
N PRO A 9 0.92 6.58 15.73
CA PRO A 9 2.20 7.28 15.79
C PRO A 9 2.52 7.84 14.41
N LEU A 10 2.91 9.11 14.39
CA LEU A 10 3.33 9.82 13.17
C LEU A 10 4.52 9.11 12.53
N GLU A 11 5.38 8.53 13.37
CA GLU A 11 6.56 7.79 12.96
C GLU A 11 6.26 6.30 12.73
N PRO A 12 6.91 5.68 11.73
CA PRO A 12 6.76 4.26 11.46
C PRO A 12 7.30 3.42 12.63
N PRO A 13 6.61 2.32 13.02
CA PRO A 13 7.10 1.41 14.05
C PRO A 13 8.46 0.81 13.66
N PRO A 14 9.40 0.61 14.60
CA PRO A 14 10.74 0.09 14.30
C PRO A 14 10.70 -1.30 13.64
N GLY A 15 9.72 -2.14 14.02
CA GLY A 15 9.51 -3.44 13.37
C GLY A 15 9.08 -3.32 11.90
N TYR A 16 8.34 -2.28 11.53
CA TYR A 16 7.96 -2.03 10.14
C TYR A 16 9.19 -1.57 9.34
N VAL A 17 10.00 -0.67 9.89
CA VAL A 17 11.25 -0.22 9.26
C VAL A 17 12.20 -1.41 9.00
N ALA A 18 12.39 -2.29 9.99
CA ALA A 18 13.23 -3.49 9.83
C ALA A 18 12.66 -4.46 8.77
N PHE A 19 11.34 -4.58 8.70
CA PHE A 19 10.67 -5.37 7.67
C PHE A 19 10.89 -4.79 6.27
N VAL A 20 10.73 -3.47 6.10
CA VAL A 20 11.01 -2.77 4.84
C VAL A 20 12.48 -2.94 4.47
N ALA A 21 13.42 -2.76 5.41
CA ALA A 21 14.85 -2.95 5.17
C ALA A 21 15.17 -4.33 4.58
N THR A 22 14.47 -5.36 5.05
CA THR A 22 14.67 -6.75 4.61
C THR A 22 14.04 -7.03 3.24
N HIS A 23 12.87 -6.45 2.96
CA HIS A 23 12.07 -6.80 1.79
C HIS A 23 12.14 -5.81 0.62
N LEU A 24 12.67 -4.60 0.85
CA LEU A 24 12.68 -3.54 -0.16
C LEU A 24 13.46 -3.94 -1.41
N GLU A 25 14.69 -4.42 -1.24
CA GLU A 25 15.56 -4.77 -2.36
C GLU A 25 15.06 -5.99 -3.15
N PRO A 26 14.61 -7.08 -2.51
CA PRO A 26 13.89 -8.15 -3.21
C PRO A 26 12.67 -7.66 -3.99
N LEU A 27 11.87 -6.76 -3.41
CA LEU A 27 10.63 -6.30 -4.03
C LEU A 27 10.88 -5.37 -5.23
N ARG A 28 11.92 -4.55 -5.18
CA ARG A 28 12.39 -3.75 -6.33
C ARG A 28 12.81 -4.63 -7.50
N ARG A 29 13.61 -5.67 -7.23
CA ARG A 29 14.01 -6.64 -8.26
C ARG A 29 12.82 -7.39 -8.86
N GLN A 30 11.84 -7.74 -8.04
CA GLN A 30 10.61 -8.39 -8.52
C GLN A 30 9.74 -7.42 -9.34
N ALA A 31 9.61 -6.16 -8.93
CA ALA A 31 8.88 -5.14 -9.68
C ALA A 31 9.54 -4.88 -11.04
N ALA A 32 10.87 -4.72 -11.07
CA ALA A 32 11.64 -4.56 -12.30
C ALA A 32 11.56 -5.77 -13.24
N GLY A 33 11.37 -6.99 -12.70
CA GLY A 33 11.15 -8.18 -13.53
C GLY A 33 9.73 -8.31 -14.09
N VAL A 34 8.77 -7.54 -13.59
CA VAL A 34 7.36 -7.59 -14.02
C VAL A 34 7.03 -6.48 -15.02
N VAL A 35 7.78 -5.38 -15.01
CA VAL A 35 7.59 -4.29 -15.96
C VAL A 35 8.74 -4.27 -16.97
N ASP A 36 8.41 -4.11 -18.25
CA ASP A 36 9.41 -4.03 -19.34
C ASP A 36 10.22 -2.72 -19.31
N ASP A 37 9.75 -1.72 -18.54
CA ASP A 37 10.40 -0.43 -18.28
C ASP A 37 10.74 -0.27 -16.78
N GLU A 38 12.00 0.07 -16.47
CA GLU A 38 12.44 0.37 -15.11
C GLU A 38 11.67 1.54 -14.48
N ASP A 39 11.18 2.49 -15.29
CA ASP A 39 10.49 3.70 -14.80
C ASP A 39 9.12 3.38 -14.17
N ASP A 40 8.48 2.27 -14.57
CA ASP A 40 7.17 1.85 -14.07
C ASP A 40 7.28 0.95 -12.82
N ALA A 41 8.42 0.25 -12.66
CA ALA A 41 8.70 -0.54 -11.47
C ALA A 41 8.70 0.32 -10.19
N ASP A 42 9.12 1.59 -10.31
CA ASP A 42 9.16 2.56 -9.24
C ASP A 42 7.76 3.01 -8.75
N GLN A 43 6.70 2.70 -9.50
CA GLN A 43 5.32 3.01 -9.11
C GLN A 43 4.64 1.86 -8.36
N ILE A 44 5.05 0.62 -8.61
CA ILE A 44 4.37 -0.57 -8.08
C ILE A 44 4.77 -0.83 -6.62
N TYR A 45 6.06 -0.72 -6.29
CA TYR A 45 6.56 -1.07 -4.96
C TYR A 45 6.04 -0.13 -3.83
N PRO A 46 5.94 1.21 -4.00
CA PRO A 46 5.49 2.10 -2.93
C PRO A 46 4.03 1.84 -2.54
N GLU A 47 3.18 1.49 -3.50
CA GLU A 47 1.79 1.16 -3.25
C GLU A 47 1.62 -0.14 -2.46
N VAL A 48 2.43 -1.15 -2.77
CA VAL A 48 2.45 -2.42 -2.02
C VAL A 48 2.89 -2.16 -0.58
N LEU A 49 3.93 -1.36 -0.37
CA LEU A 49 4.38 -0.97 0.96
C LEU A 49 3.32 -0.18 1.74
N THR A 50 2.55 0.67 1.05
CA THR A 50 1.44 1.42 1.64
C THR A 50 0.30 0.50 2.09
N ASP A 51 -0.05 -0.53 1.31
CA ASP A 51 -1.08 -1.51 1.71
C ASP A 51 -0.61 -2.32 2.94
N VAL A 52 0.65 -2.74 2.97
CA VAL A 52 1.24 -3.42 4.14
C VAL A 52 1.24 -2.50 5.37
N ALA A 53 1.69 -1.26 5.24
CA ALA A 53 1.68 -0.27 6.31
C ALA A 53 0.29 -0.09 6.90
N SER A 54 -0.74 -0.02 6.05
CA SER A 54 -2.13 0.18 6.47
C SER A 54 -2.68 -0.94 7.36
N ARG A 55 -2.10 -2.15 7.28
CA ARG A 55 -2.54 -3.35 8.00
C ARG A 55 -1.49 -3.85 9.00
N TRP A 56 -0.42 -3.11 9.20
CA TRP A 56 0.76 -3.54 9.94
C TRP A 56 0.43 -4.07 11.35
N TYR A 57 -0.36 -3.33 12.13
CA TYR A 57 -0.76 -3.74 13.48
C TYR A 57 -1.57 -5.04 13.52
N TRP A 58 -2.40 -5.28 12.50
CA TRP A 58 -3.17 -6.51 12.41
C TRP A 58 -2.28 -7.70 12.01
N LEU A 59 -1.33 -7.49 11.10
CA LEU A 59 -0.35 -8.50 10.70
C LEU A 59 0.56 -8.90 11.86
N GLN A 60 1.07 -7.93 12.64
CA GLN A 60 1.83 -8.22 13.86
C GLN A 60 1.01 -9.00 14.88
N LEU A 61 -0.26 -8.63 15.06
CA LEU A 61 -1.15 -9.35 15.96
C LEU A 61 -1.33 -10.81 15.51
N CYS A 62 -1.57 -11.03 14.21
CA CYS A 62 -1.63 -12.36 13.62
C CYS A 62 -0.34 -13.15 13.81
N ASP A 63 0.83 -12.58 13.52
CA ASP A 63 2.12 -13.25 13.72
C ASP A 63 2.35 -13.63 15.19
N SER A 64 1.99 -12.74 16.12
CA SER A 64 2.08 -13.01 17.56
C SER A 64 1.10 -14.10 18.03
N TRP A 65 -0.05 -14.22 17.38
CA TRP A 65 -1.09 -15.19 17.72
C TRP A 65 -0.79 -16.57 17.12
N LEU A 66 -0.36 -16.61 15.86
CA LEU A 66 0.14 -17.84 15.20
C LEU A 66 1.40 -18.38 15.89
N GLY A 67 2.34 -17.51 16.30
CA GLY A 67 3.53 -17.89 17.06
C GLY A 67 3.24 -18.43 18.47
N ARG A 68 2.05 -18.14 19.02
CA ARG A 68 1.55 -18.74 20.26
C ARG A 68 0.86 -20.08 20.01
N LEU A 69 0.12 -20.21 18.90
CA LEU A 69 -0.55 -21.45 18.51
C LEU A 69 0.43 -22.53 18.03
N SER A 70 1.53 -22.14 17.38
CA SER A 70 2.59 -23.07 16.98
C SER A 70 3.32 -23.67 18.19
N ARG A 71 3.50 -22.89 19.27
CA ARG A 71 4.02 -23.37 20.56
C ARG A 71 3.07 -24.32 21.29
N LEU A 72 1.77 -24.26 21.01
CA LEU A 72 0.74 -25.14 21.58
C LEU A 72 0.58 -26.48 20.82
N GLY A 73 1.50 -26.80 19.89
CA GLY A 73 1.72 -28.17 19.45
C GLY A 73 0.61 -28.79 18.60
N ARG A 74 -0.17 -27.99 17.86
CA ARG A 74 -1.32 -28.53 17.08
C ARG A 74 -1.34 -28.24 15.58
N LEU A 75 -0.20 -27.92 14.95
CA LEU A 75 -0.09 -27.83 13.48
C LEU A 75 1.28 -28.28 12.93
N SER A 76 1.88 -29.32 13.52
CA SER A 76 3.17 -29.89 13.09
C SER A 76 3.11 -30.70 11.78
N ARG A 77 2.04 -30.59 10.99
CA ARG A 77 1.83 -31.38 9.77
C ARG A 77 1.99 -30.59 8.47
N LEU A 78 2.15 -29.27 8.52
CA LEU A 78 2.39 -28.44 7.31
C LEU A 78 3.78 -27.79 7.24
N SER A 79 4.60 -27.90 8.30
CA SER A 79 5.97 -27.35 8.32
C SER A 79 7.00 -28.24 7.60
N ARG A 80 6.57 -29.31 6.91
CA ARG A 80 7.45 -30.35 6.35
C ARG A 80 7.91 -30.09 4.90
N LEU A 81 7.92 -28.83 4.48
CA LEU A 81 8.58 -28.33 3.27
C LEU A 81 9.59 -27.21 3.63
N ASN A 82 10.28 -27.38 4.77
CA ASN A 82 11.29 -26.45 5.24
C ASN A 82 12.63 -26.75 4.52
N VAL A 83 12.85 -26.10 3.38
CA VAL A 83 14.15 -26.09 2.68
C VAL A 83 15.14 -25.28 3.52
N PRO A 84 16.26 -25.85 4.01
CA PRO A 84 17.23 -25.12 4.81
C PRO A 84 18.08 -24.24 3.90
N GLY A 85 17.94 -22.92 4.05
CA GLY A 85 18.74 -21.93 3.29
C GLY A 85 18.11 -20.54 3.16
N ARG A 86 16.82 -20.37 3.50
CA ARG A 86 16.14 -19.07 3.44
C ARG A 86 15.77 -18.60 4.85
N GLN A 87 16.57 -17.71 5.42
CA GLN A 87 16.22 -16.94 6.62
C GLN A 87 15.12 -15.94 6.28
N GLY A 88 13.90 -16.45 6.14
CA GLY A 88 12.68 -15.69 5.92
C GLY A 88 11.56 -16.58 6.41
N GLY A 89 11.35 -16.59 7.72
CA GLY A 89 10.31 -17.42 8.33
C GLY A 89 8.98 -16.98 7.78
N ILE A 90 8.23 -17.89 7.15
CA ILE A 90 6.95 -17.66 6.47
C ILE A 90 5.93 -17.09 7.47
N GLY A 91 6.00 -15.79 7.71
CA GLY A 91 5.08 -15.05 8.55
C GLY A 91 3.81 -14.70 7.79
N ALA A 92 2.76 -14.36 8.52
CA ALA A 92 1.57 -13.75 7.93
C ALA A 92 1.93 -12.45 7.21
N THR A 93 2.94 -11.73 7.68
CA THR A 93 3.46 -10.50 7.04
C THR A 93 4.08 -10.79 5.67
N ASP A 94 5.00 -11.75 5.55
CA ASP A 94 5.64 -12.12 4.27
C ASP A 94 4.62 -12.67 3.27
N SER A 95 3.71 -13.54 3.76
CA SER A 95 2.64 -14.11 2.95
C SER A 95 1.60 -13.06 2.51
N TYR A 96 1.48 -11.96 3.25
CA TYR A 96 0.62 -10.84 2.88
C TYR A 96 1.30 -9.94 1.86
N LEU A 97 2.59 -9.64 2.04
CA LEU A 97 3.42 -8.88 1.09
C LEU A 97 3.35 -9.53 -0.31
N ASP A 98 3.60 -10.83 -0.40
CA ASP A 98 3.57 -11.57 -1.66
C ASP A 98 2.19 -11.51 -2.33
N ARG A 99 1.11 -11.70 -1.56
CA ARG A 99 -0.26 -11.57 -2.06
C ARG A 99 -0.60 -10.14 -2.48
N ALA A 100 -0.15 -9.13 -1.75
CA ALA A 100 -0.37 -7.74 -2.09
C ALA A 100 0.35 -7.37 -3.39
N PHE A 101 1.61 -7.79 -3.52
CA PHE A 101 2.40 -7.65 -4.73
C PHE A 101 1.74 -8.33 -5.93
N HIS A 102 1.34 -9.60 -5.80
CA HIS A 102 0.67 -10.33 -6.87
C HIS A 102 -0.65 -9.68 -7.31
N ARG A 103 -1.44 -9.14 -6.37
CA ARG A 103 -2.68 -8.43 -6.70
C ARG A 103 -2.39 -7.14 -7.46
N ARG A 104 -1.40 -6.36 -7.03
CA ARG A 104 -1.08 -5.07 -7.68
C ARG A 104 -0.45 -5.27 -9.04
N SER A 105 0.47 -6.21 -9.19
CA SER A 105 1.08 -6.55 -10.47
C SER A 105 0.06 -7.07 -11.49
N LYS A 106 -0.96 -7.79 -11.04
CA LYS A 106 -2.08 -8.20 -11.90
C LYS A 106 -2.88 -6.98 -12.38
N ARG A 107 -3.30 -6.09 -11.47
CA ARG A 107 -4.04 -4.87 -11.85
C ARG A 107 -3.23 -3.96 -12.75
N TRP A 108 -1.94 -3.81 -12.48
CA TRP A 108 -1.05 -3.02 -13.32
C TRP A 108 -1.03 -3.52 -14.76
N ARG A 109 -0.93 -4.84 -14.95
CA ARG A 109 -1.02 -5.46 -16.29
C ARG A 109 -2.38 -5.23 -16.96
N GLU A 110 -3.47 -5.30 -16.19
CA GLU A 110 -4.81 -5.00 -16.71
C GLU A 110 -4.97 -3.52 -17.09
N GLU A 111 -4.42 -2.59 -16.29
CA GLU A 111 -4.40 -1.15 -16.55
C GLU A 111 -3.56 -0.82 -17.79
N GLN A 112 -2.38 -1.43 -17.94
CA GLN A 112 -1.54 -1.26 -19.13
C GLN A 112 -2.19 -1.83 -20.39
N ALA A 113 -2.79 -3.02 -20.32
CA ALA A 113 -3.51 -3.60 -21.45
C ALA A 113 -4.70 -2.71 -21.86
N ALA A 114 -5.45 -2.16 -20.90
CA ALA A 114 -6.53 -1.22 -21.17
C ALA A 114 -6.02 0.11 -21.76
N ALA A 115 -4.85 0.60 -21.32
CA ALA A 115 -4.22 1.80 -21.84
C ALA A 115 -3.70 1.59 -23.27
N GLU A 116 -3.10 0.43 -23.55
CA GLU A 116 -2.64 0.03 -24.89
C GLU A 116 -3.82 -0.18 -25.85
N GLU A 117 -4.90 -0.84 -25.40
CA GLU A 117 -6.14 -0.99 -26.18
C GLU A 117 -6.77 0.38 -26.48
N ALA A 118 -6.82 1.28 -25.48
CA ALA A 118 -7.29 2.65 -25.68
C ALA A 118 -6.39 3.45 -26.63
N ALA A 119 -5.07 3.23 -26.61
CA ALA A 119 -4.11 3.86 -27.52
C ALA A 119 -4.17 3.29 -28.94
N PHE A 120 -4.44 1.98 -29.09
CA PHE A 120 -4.60 1.32 -30.38
C PHE A 120 -5.93 1.70 -31.07
N VAL A 121 -6.98 1.96 -30.29
CA VAL A 121 -8.27 2.47 -30.80
C VAL A 121 -8.18 3.95 -31.20
N ASP A 122 -7.21 4.70 -30.68
CA ASP A 122 -6.90 6.08 -31.10
C ASP A 122 -5.86 6.07 -32.25
N VAL A 123 -6.24 5.56 -33.44
CA VAL A 123 -5.48 5.80 -34.68
C VAL A 123 -5.63 7.28 -35.04
N GLU A 124 -4.81 8.11 -34.39
CA GLU A 124 -4.79 9.56 -34.56
C GLU A 124 -3.99 9.89 -35.83
N VAL A 125 -4.71 10.20 -36.92
CA VAL A 125 -4.14 10.86 -38.11
C VAL A 125 -3.46 12.15 -37.63
N TRP A 126 -2.13 12.19 -37.69
CA TRP A 126 -1.30 13.29 -37.20
C TRP A 126 -1.79 14.65 -37.74
N ARG A 127 -2.49 15.43 -36.91
CA ARG A 127 -2.86 16.82 -37.21
C ARG A 127 -1.91 17.76 -36.47
N PRO A 128 -1.22 18.69 -37.15
CA PRO A 128 -0.12 19.49 -36.59
C PRO A 128 -0.53 20.55 -35.54
N ASN A 129 -1.72 20.46 -34.93
CA ASN A 129 -2.25 21.51 -34.06
C ASN A 129 -2.93 21.03 -32.77
N ARG A 130 -2.71 19.79 -32.33
CA ARG A 130 -3.12 19.35 -30.98
C ARG A 130 -1.99 19.58 -30.00
N ARG A 131 -2.23 20.44 -29.00
CA ARG A 131 -1.38 20.52 -27.82
C ARG A 131 -1.42 19.16 -27.11
N PRO A 132 -0.28 18.58 -26.71
CA PRO A 132 -0.26 17.29 -26.03
C PRO A 132 -1.11 17.37 -24.76
N ARG A 133 -1.88 16.30 -24.48
CA ARG A 133 -2.55 16.12 -23.18
C ARG A 133 -1.53 16.36 -22.07
N PRO A 134 -1.87 17.05 -20.97
CA PRO A 134 -0.96 17.20 -19.84
C PRO A 134 -0.75 15.81 -19.24
N ALA A 135 0.32 15.14 -19.68
CA ALA A 135 0.93 14.08 -18.92
C ALA A 135 1.26 14.70 -17.56
N TRP A 136 0.83 14.06 -16.48
CA TRP A 136 1.10 14.48 -15.12
C TRP A 136 2.60 14.26 -14.76
N SER A 137 3.51 14.51 -15.70
CA SER A 137 4.94 14.56 -15.48
C SER A 137 5.26 15.91 -14.84
N SER A 138 5.09 16.00 -13.52
CA SER A 138 5.70 17.09 -12.78
C SER A 138 7.21 17.07 -13.02
N ALA A 139 7.86 18.24 -13.05
CA ALA A 139 9.33 18.31 -13.16
C ALA A 139 10.02 17.46 -12.07
N GLY A 140 9.36 17.23 -10.93
CA GLY A 140 9.77 16.29 -9.89
C GLY A 140 9.83 14.84 -10.36
N ALA A 141 8.86 14.34 -11.14
CA ALA A 141 8.90 12.99 -11.71
C ALA A 141 10.06 12.82 -12.71
N ARG A 142 10.36 13.86 -13.50
CA ARG A 142 11.52 13.85 -14.42
C ARG A 142 12.86 13.95 -13.68
N LEU A 143 12.90 14.65 -12.54
CA LEU A 143 14.09 14.78 -11.71
C LEU A 143 14.32 13.56 -10.81
N ALA A 144 13.27 12.81 -10.46
CA ALA A 144 13.36 11.60 -9.63
C ALA A 144 14.34 10.56 -10.22
N ARG A 145 14.41 10.44 -11.56
CA ARG A 145 15.38 9.57 -12.27
C ARG A 145 16.83 9.85 -11.88
N TYR A 146 17.19 11.11 -11.63
CA TYR A 146 18.54 11.53 -11.28
C TYR A 146 18.81 11.49 -9.77
N LEU A 147 17.75 11.36 -8.98
CA LEU A 147 17.80 11.23 -7.53
C LEU A 147 17.61 9.77 -7.11
N ARG A 148 18.10 8.80 -7.88
CA ARG A 148 18.12 7.38 -7.47
C ARG A 148 19.00 7.30 -6.23
N PRO A 149 18.46 7.21 -5.00
CA PRO A 149 19.28 7.20 -3.81
C PRO A 149 20.00 5.85 -3.82
N THR A 150 21.31 5.86 -3.70
CA THR A 150 22.05 4.64 -3.40
C THR A 150 21.46 4.07 -2.11
N ALA A 151 21.03 2.80 -2.12
CA ALA A 151 20.36 2.16 -1.00
C ALA A 151 21.21 2.33 0.27
N THR A 152 20.79 3.28 1.09
CA THR A 152 21.44 3.65 2.35
C THR A 152 20.39 3.45 3.43
N ASP A 153 20.80 3.27 4.67
CA ASP A 153 19.84 3.10 5.78
C ASP A 153 18.84 4.27 5.85
N ALA A 154 19.26 5.47 5.41
CA ALA A 154 18.42 6.64 5.27
C ALA A 154 17.32 6.50 4.19
N SER A 155 17.59 5.82 3.06
CA SER A 155 16.58 5.61 2.00
C SER A 155 15.49 4.65 2.46
N VAL A 156 15.87 3.59 3.19
CA VAL A 156 14.93 2.64 3.79
C VAL A 156 13.99 3.34 4.78
N ILE A 157 14.54 4.19 5.65
CA ILE A 157 13.75 4.95 6.61
C ILE A 157 12.84 5.95 5.89
N ALA A 158 13.34 6.64 4.86
CA ALA A 158 12.54 7.58 4.08
C ALA A 158 11.36 6.88 3.39
N GLU A 159 11.59 5.75 2.74
CA GLU A 159 10.55 4.99 2.04
C GLU A 159 9.53 4.38 2.99
N ALA A 160 9.99 3.83 4.12
CA ALA A 160 9.10 3.36 5.18
C ALA A 160 8.25 4.51 5.73
N SER A 161 8.83 5.70 5.91
CA SER A 161 8.12 6.88 6.42
C SER A 161 7.09 7.40 5.43
N VAL A 162 7.43 7.45 4.13
CA VAL A 162 6.52 7.88 3.06
C VAL A 162 5.35 6.89 2.94
N ALA A 163 5.62 5.59 2.89
CA ALA A 163 4.57 4.57 2.84
C ALA A 163 3.68 4.62 4.09
N TRP A 164 4.27 4.82 5.27
CA TRP A 164 3.52 4.98 6.53
C TRP A 164 2.64 6.23 6.53
N TRP A 165 3.15 7.35 6.01
CA TRP A 165 2.39 8.59 5.87
C TRP A 165 1.18 8.40 4.95
N HIS A 166 1.37 7.78 3.78
CA HIS A 166 0.26 7.53 2.86
C HIS A 166 -0.80 6.61 3.47
N ALA A 167 -0.38 5.58 4.21
CA ALA A 167 -1.30 4.72 4.94
C ALA A 167 -2.06 5.48 6.04
N TYR A 168 -1.37 6.34 6.79
CA TYR A 168 -1.98 7.22 7.79
C TYR A 168 -3.00 8.17 7.17
N GLU A 169 -2.67 8.80 6.05
CA GLU A 169 -3.54 9.75 5.38
C GLU A 169 -4.79 9.07 4.80
N ALA A 170 -4.64 7.90 4.18
CA ALA A 170 -5.77 7.09 3.72
C ALA A 170 -6.69 6.69 4.88
N HIS A 171 -6.11 6.28 6.02
CA HIS A 171 -6.87 5.93 7.22
C HIS A 171 -7.62 7.15 7.80
N ARG A 172 -6.96 8.31 7.86
CA ARG A 172 -7.54 9.57 8.31
C ARG A 172 -8.71 10.00 7.43
N ARG A 173 -8.56 9.95 6.10
CA ARG A 173 -9.64 10.28 5.15
C ARG A 173 -10.86 9.38 5.31
N ARG A 174 -10.67 8.06 5.40
CA ARG A 174 -11.78 7.11 5.62
C ARG A 174 -12.51 7.35 6.93
N ARG A 175 -11.79 7.70 8.00
CA ARG A 175 -12.40 8.09 9.28
C ARG A 175 -13.22 9.36 9.16
N LEU A 176 -12.70 10.39 8.49
CA LEU A 176 -13.46 11.63 8.26
C LEU A 176 -14.73 11.36 7.45
N ILE A 177 -14.64 10.56 6.38
CA ILE A 177 -15.81 10.14 5.60
C ILE A 177 -16.81 9.37 6.47
N ALA A 178 -16.36 8.39 7.26
CA ALA A 178 -17.23 7.63 8.14
C ALA A 178 -17.92 8.51 9.20
N LEU A 179 -17.20 9.49 9.77
CA LEU A 179 -17.77 10.46 10.70
C LEU A 179 -18.81 11.35 10.02
N LEU A 180 -18.53 11.85 8.81
CA LEU A 180 -19.50 12.64 8.04
C LEU A 180 -20.76 11.83 7.72
N VAL A 181 -20.60 10.58 7.27
CA VAL A 181 -21.72 9.68 7.01
C VAL A 181 -22.50 9.41 8.30
N SER A 182 -21.82 9.15 9.42
CA SER A 182 -22.48 8.93 10.71
C SER A 182 -23.24 10.16 11.19
N LEU A 183 -22.68 11.36 11.01
CA LEU A 183 -23.32 12.62 11.38
C LEU A 183 -24.55 12.89 10.50
N LEU A 184 -24.46 12.59 9.20
CA LEU A 184 -25.58 12.69 8.27
C LEU A 184 -26.73 11.76 8.68
N VAL A 185 -26.42 10.48 8.96
CA VAL A 185 -27.42 9.50 9.43
C VAL A 185 -28.04 9.96 10.74
N PHE A 186 -27.24 10.48 11.67
CA PHE A 186 -27.74 11.00 12.94
C PHE A 186 -28.66 12.21 12.76
N ALA A 187 -28.31 13.15 11.88
CA ALA A 187 -29.15 14.30 11.56
C ALA A 187 -30.50 13.89 10.94
N VAL A 188 -30.48 12.92 10.02
CA VAL A 188 -31.72 12.35 9.44
C VAL A 188 -32.57 11.68 10.52
N LEU A 189 -31.95 10.93 11.44
CA LEU A 189 -32.65 10.29 12.55
C LEU A 189 -33.29 11.33 13.48
N LEU A 190 -32.57 12.40 13.83
CA LEU A 190 -33.10 13.48 14.64
C LEU A 190 -34.26 14.19 13.94
N TRP A 191 -34.13 14.49 12.64
CA TRP A 191 -35.22 15.06 11.83
C TRP A 191 -36.47 14.19 11.89
N ARG A 192 -36.31 12.87 11.69
CA ARG A 192 -37.40 11.90 11.77
C ARG A 192 -38.09 11.88 13.13
N ILE A 193 -37.32 11.99 14.22
CA ILE A 193 -37.88 12.05 15.58
C ILE A 193 -38.63 13.36 15.80
N THR A 194 -38.12 14.49 15.30
CA THR A 194 -38.81 15.79 15.45
C THR A 194 -40.12 15.87 14.66
N GLU A 195 -40.21 15.25 13.48
CA GLU A 195 -41.48 15.10 12.75
C GLU A 195 -42.49 14.25 13.52
N ALA A 196 -42.03 13.19 14.19
CA ALA A 196 -42.91 12.33 14.97
C ALA A 196 -43.45 12.99 16.25
N VAL A 197 -42.78 14.04 16.74
CA VAL A 197 -43.15 14.77 17.97
C VAL A 197 -44.02 16.00 17.70
N ASN A 198 -43.93 16.59 16.49
CA ASN A 198 -44.82 17.68 16.03
C ASN A 198 -45.69 17.22 14.85
N PRO A 199 -46.75 16.42 15.09
CA PRO A 199 -47.69 16.03 14.05
C PRO A 199 -48.58 17.19 13.57
#